data_AF-A0A7H0K876-F1
#
_entry.id   AF-A0A7H0K876-F1
#
_cell.length_a   1.000
_cell.length_b   1.000
_cell.length_c   1.000
_cell.angle_alpha   90.00
_cell.angle_beta   90.00
_cell.angle_gamma   90.00
#
_symmetry.space_group_name_H-M   'P 1'
#
loop_
_entity.id
_entity.type
_entity.pdbx_description
1 polymer ?
#
loop_
_entity_poly.entity_id
_entity_poly.type
_entity_poly.pdbx_seq_one_letter_code
_entity_poly.pdbx_strand_id
1 'polypeptide(L)' 'MAPAPIPRDPRAAKISADEVSRRVESILAEPVEDLAAEVDALARAHSVLREALTDN' A
#
# COMPACT_ATOMS: atom_id res chain seq x y z
N MET A 1 32.45 -18.16 2.41
CA MET A 1 31.70 -18.24 1.14
C MET A 1 30.54 -17.27 1.22
N ALA A 2 30.50 -16.24 0.37
CA ALA A 2 29.31 -15.40 0.26
C ALA A 2 28.17 -16.21 -0.38
N PRO A 3 26.92 -16.09 0.08
CA PRO A 3 25.80 -16.82 -0.52
C PRO A 3 25.61 -16.38 -1.98
N ALA A 4 25.29 -17.34 -2.85
CA ALA A 4 24.96 -17.06 -4.24
C ALA A 4 23.70 -16.16 -4.30
N PRO A 5 23.64 -15.19 -5.23
CA PRO A 5 22.48 -14.30 -5.34
C PRO A 5 21.23 -15.10 -5.69
N ILE A 6 20.15 -14.84 -4.97
CA ILE A 6 18.85 -15.48 -5.19
C ILE A 6 18.29 -14.93 -6.51
N PRO A 7 17.88 -15.79 -7.47
CA PRO A 7 17.23 -15.35 -8.69
C PRO A 7 15.99 -14.51 -8.37
N ARG A 8 15.91 -13.30 -8.94
CA ARG A 8 14.77 -12.40 -8.75
C ARG A 8 13.60 -12.90 -9.61
N ASP A 9 12.47 -13.23 -9.00
CA ASP A 9 11.26 -13.63 -9.73
C ASP A 9 10.60 -12.38 -10.36
N PRO A 10 10.53 -12.28 -11.69
CA PRO A 10 9.91 -11.14 -12.37
C PRO A 10 8.39 -11.07 -12.20
N ARG A 11 7.75 -12.14 -11.70
CA ARG A 11 6.30 -12.18 -11.39
C ARG A 11 6.00 -11.90 -9.92
N ALA A 12 7.02 -11.78 -9.08
CA ALA A 12 6.81 -11.44 -7.69
C ALA A 12 6.23 -10.02 -7.61
N ALA A 13 5.14 -9.89 -6.84
CA ALA A 13 4.54 -8.61 -6.56
C ALA A 13 5.58 -7.66 -5.96
N LYS A 14 5.74 -6.47 -6.56
CA LYS A 14 6.62 -5.42 -6.07
C LYS A 14 6.15 -4.88 -4.71
N ILE A 15 4.83 -4.85 -4.51
CA ILE A 15 4.20 -4.44 -3.25
C ILE A 15 3.37 -5.60 -2.74
N SER A 16 3.63 -6.01 -1.49
CA SER A 16 2.90 -7.10 -0.85
C SER A 16 1.51 -6.65 -0.38
N ALA A 17 0.54 -7.57 -0.35
CA ALA A 17 -0.79 -7.28 0.18
C ALA A 17 -0.77 -6.77 1.63
N ASP A 18 0.12 -7.32 2.47
CA ASP A 18 0.29 -6.91 3.86
C ASP A 18 0.78 -5.45 3.98
N GLU A 19 1.68 -5.02 3.10
CA GLU A 19 2.13 -3.63 3.05
C GLU A 19 0.99 -2.68 2.64
N VAL A 20 0.18 -3.07 1.65
CA VAL A 20 -1.00 -2.30 1.24
C VAL A 20 -1.98 -2.16 2.40
N SER A 21 -2.30 -3.27 3.08
CA SER A 21 -3.21 -3.27 4.24
C SER A 21 -2.71 -2.34 5.34
N ARG A 22 -1.42 -2.43 5.73
CA ARG A 22 -0.85 -1.56 6.77
C ARG A 22 -0.92 -0.08 6.40
N ARG A 23 -0.69 0.28 5.14
CA ARG A 23 -0.79 1.67 4.66
C ARG A 23 -2.24 2.17 4.70
N VAL A 24 -3.19 1.37 4.23
CA VAL A 24 -4.61 1.72 4.26
C VAL A 24 -5.09 1.88 5.70
N GLU A 25 -4.80 0.92 6.58
CA GLU A 25 -5.14 0.99 8.00
C GLU A 25 -4.55 2.23 8.67
N SER A 26 -3.29 2.57 8.36
CA SER A 26 -2.65 3.78 8.90
C SER A 26 -3.40 5.06 8.50
N ILE A 27 -3.88 5.16 7.26
CA ILE A 27 -4.64 6.34 6.79
C ILE A 27 -6.00 6.40 7.47
N LEU A 28 -6.69 5.26 7.56
CA LEU A 28 -8.04 5.20 8.15
C LEU A 28 -8.03 5.34 9.68
N ALA A 29 -6.88 5.15 10.33
CA ALA A 29 -6.69 5.41 11.76
C ALA A 29 -6.42 6.89 12.10
N GLU A 30 -6.19 7.74 11.10
CA GLU A 30 -6.01 9.18 11.31
C GLU A 30 -7.32 9.80 11.85
N PRO A 31 -7.25 10.65 12.88
CA PRO A 31 -8.43 11.36 13.36
C PRO A 31 -8.92 12.34 12.28
N VAL A 32 -10.23 12.33 12.02
CA VAL A 32 -10.89 13.24 11.07
C VAL A 32 -11.86 14.14 11.81
N GLU A 33 -11.83 15.43 11.51
CA GLU A 33 -12.61 16.45 12.23
C GLU A 33 -13.99 16.67 11.61
N ASP A 34 -14.14 16.40 10.31
CA ASP A 34 -15.37 16.56 9.55
C ASP A 34 -15.48 15.57 8.38
N LEU A 35 -16.63 15.61 7.70
CA LEU A 35 -16.91 14.74 6.56
C LEU A 35 -15.99 14.99 5.36
N ALA A 36 -15.51 16.23 5.16
CA ALA A 36 -14.60 16.52 4.06
C ALA A 36 -13.24 15.85 4.31
N ALA A 37 -12.73 15.93 5.54
CA ALA A 37 -11.52 15.25 5.97
C ALA A 37 -11.65 13.71 5.88
N GLU A 38 -12.82 13.15 6.20
CA GLU A 38 -13.09 11.72 6.03
C GLU A 38 -13.04 11.30 4.55
N VAL A 39 -13.66 12.09 3.66
CA VAL A 39 -13.61 11.84 2.20
C VAL A 39 -12.17 11.90 1.69
N ASP A 40 -11.37 12.84 2.16
CA ASP A 40 -9.96 12.95 1.79
C ASP A 40 -9.13 11.75 2.28
N ALA A 41 -9.39 11.27 3.50
CA ALA A 41 -8.76 10.05 4.01
C ALA A 41 -9.12 8.82 3.17
N LEU A 42 -10.39 8.66 2.81
CA LEU A 42 -10.86 7.59 1.93
C LEU A 42 -10.25 7.67 0.53
N ALA A 43 -10.16 8.87 -0.05
CA ALA A 43 -9.55 9.09 -1.36
C ALA A 43 -8.06 8.70 -1.35
N ARG A 44 -7.33 9.05 -0.29
CA ARG A 44 -5.92 8.64 -0.11
C ARG A 44 -5.79 7.12 0.02
N ALA A 45 -6.61 6.48 0.85
CA ALA A 45 -6.62 5.02 0.99
C ALA A 45 -6.90 4.32 -0.34
N HIS A 46 -7.84 4.84 -1.13
CA HIS A 46 -8.14 4.33 -2.46
C HIS A 46 -6.97 4.50 -3.45
N SER A 47 -6.22 5.61 -3.38
CA SER A 47 -5.02 5.81 -4.20
C SER A 47 -3.97 4.74 -3.92
N VAL A 48 -3.72 4.41 -2.65
CA VAL A 48 -2.78 3.35 -2.25
C VAL A 48 -3.14 2.01 -2.89
N LEU A 49 -4.43 1.65 -2.86
CA LEU A 49 -4.89 0.41 -3.49
C LEU A 49 -4.72 0.45 -5.01
N ARG A 50 -5.07 1.58 -5.65
CA ARG A 50 -4.94 1.76 -7.09
C ARG A 50 -3.50 1.64 -7.56
N GLU A 51 -2.57 2.31 -6.87
CA GLU A 51 -1.13 2.22 -7.15
C GLU A 51 -0.64 0.77 -7.01
N ALA A 52 -1.03 0.09 -5.94
CA ALA A 52 -0.65 -1.30 -5.70
C ALA A 52 -1.25 -2.29 -6.71
N LEU A 53 -2.29 -1.94 -7.45
CA LEU A 53 -2.85 -2.77 -8.52
C LEU A 53 -2.31 -2.39 -9.91
N THR A 54 -1.90 -1.14 -10.11
CA THR A 54 -1.46 -0.63 -11.41
C THR A 54 0.05 -0.76 -11.60
N ASP A 55 0.83 -0.54 -10.54
CA ASP A 55 2.31 -0.47 -10.59
C ASP A 55 2.99 -1.77 -10.11
N ASN A 56 2.19 -2.76 -9.69
CA ASN A 56 2.66 -4.11 -9.34
C ASN A 56 3.08 -4.89 -10.58
#